data_AF-A0A6B2LGC5-F1
#
_entry.id   AF-A0A6B2LGC5-F1
#
_cell.length_a   1.000
_cell.length_b   1.000
_cell.length_c   1.000
_cell.angle_alpha   90.00
_cell.angle_beta   90.00
_cell.angle_gamma   90.00
#
_symmetry.space_group_name_H-M   'P 1'
#
loop_
_entity.id
_entity.type
_entity.pdbx_description
1 polymer ?
#
loop_
_entity_poly.entity_id
_entity_poly.type
_entity_poly.pdbx_seq_one_letter_code
_entity_poly.pdbx_strand_id
1 'polypeptide(L)'
;MFSGGLDDGVLLWKLVSQLSKKTLTKYNPNVKFKIQKMNNIYLTLNFLKEEGLKVPVMSAEEIVERKEKSILTLLWYIISNYHLQSEATADGSVFVDWLNSIGIEVTNLGKDFSSGLPLVQLINTIKPKTITTTDTDPTKLISQAIAISKKEFNIPDIIDPLYFTNSSPDFRSNWIYLEYFRKKYMEMKISLSDLPKTDSGQILAKAPSSSR
;
A
#
# COMPACT_ATOMS: atom_id res chain seq x y z
N MET A 1 -14.31 -8.41 -14.00
CA MET A 1 -13.86 -8.24 -15.39
C MET A 1 -13.30 -6.83 -15.57
N PHE A 2 -12.03 -6.69 -15.95
CA PHE A 2 -11.46 -5.40 -16.35
C PHE A 2 -12.12 -4.97 -17.66
N SER A 3 -13.07 -4.04 -17.58
CA SER A 3 -13.87 -3.58 -18.72
C SER A 3 -13.08 -2.59 -19.59
N GLY A 4 -12.05 -3.08 -20.28
CA GLY A 4 -11.32 -2.37 -21.33
C GLY A 4 -10.41 -1.21 -20.85
N GLY A 5 -9.36 -0.93 -21.64
CA GLY A 5 -8.53 0.27 -21.47
C GLY A 5 -7.04 0.01 -21.21
N LEU A 6 -6.66 -1.21 -20.81
CA LEU A 6 -5.25 -1.61 -20.73
C LEU A 6 -4.75 -2.25 -22.03
N ASP A 7 -5.66 -2.77 -22.84
CA ASP A 7 -5.35 -3.56 -24.04
C ASP A 7 -4.79 -2.74 -25.21
N ASP A 8 -4.91 -1.41 -25.18
CA ASP A 8 -4.28 -0.52 -26.17
C ASP A 8 -2.90 0.03 -25.74
N GLY A 9 -2.49 -0.27 -24.50
CA GLY A 9 -1.24 0.18 -23.90
C GLY A 9 -1.16 1.66 -23.55
N VAL A 10 -2.15 2.50 -23.87
CA VAL A 10 -2.10 3.95 -23.62
C VAL A 10 -2.18 4.25 -22.13
N LEU A 11 -3.13 3.63 -21.42
CA LEU A 11 -3.26 3.82 -19.97
C LEU A 11 -2.06 3.24 -19.22
N LEU A 12 -1.55 2.07 -19.63
CA LEU A 12 -0.36 1.45 -19.05
C LEU A 12 0.86 2.36 -19.18
N TRP A 13 1.08 2.94 -20.37
CA TRP A 13 2.18 3.86 -20.60
C TRP A 13 2.09 5.12 -19.72
N LYS A 14 0.90 5.75 -19.67
CA LYS A 14 0.67 6.94 -18.84
C LYS A 14 0.88 6.65 -17.36
N LEU A 15 0.38 5.51 -16.87
CA LEU A 15 0.56 5.08 -15.49
C LEU A 15 2.03 4.95 -15.14
N VAL A 16 2.79 4.21 -15.96
CA VAL A 16 4.22 3.98 -15.71
C VAL A 16 5.03 5.28 -15.84
N SER A 17 4.67 6.19 -16.74
CA SER A 17 5.26 7.54 -16.82
C SER A 17 5.03 8.33 -15.52
N GLN A 18 3.81 8.30 -14.95
CA GLN A 18 3.50 8.98 -13.70
C GLN A 18 4.22 8.34 -12.50
N LEU A 19 4.21 7.01 -12.39
CA LEU A 19 4.82 6.29 -11.27
C LEU A 19 6.36 6.41 -11.28
N SER A 20 6.98 6.37 -12.45
CA SER A 20 8.44 6.58 -12.60
C SER A 20 8.86 8.04 -12.45
N LYS A 21 7.90 8.99 -12.43
CA LYS A 21 8.16 10.44 -12.47
C LYS A 21 9.01 10.86 -13.68
N LYS A 22 8.97 10.09 -14.78
CA LYS A 22 9.70 10.35 -16.03
C LYS A 22 8.74 10.77 -17.13
N THR A 23 9.18 11.68 -17.99
CA THR A 23 8.41 12.12 -19.15
C THR A 23 8.64 11.15 -20.31
N LEU A 24 7.63 10.34 -20.62
CA LEU A 24 7.73 9.31 -21.66
C LEU A 24 6.86 9.67 -22.88
N THR A 25 7.48 9.91 -24.04
CA THR A 25 6.79 10.45 -25.23
C THR A 25 6.64 9.47 -26.40
N LYS A 26 7.22 8.26 -26.31
CA LYS A 26 7.41 7.34 -27.46
C LYS A 26 6.16 6.55 -27.90
N TYR A 27 5.04 6.65 -27.19
CA TYR A 27 3.86 5.82 -27.46
C TYR A 27 2.93 6.42 -28.53
N ASN A 28 2.08 5.58 -29.13
CA ASN A 28 1.02 6.04 -30.03
C ASN A 28 -0.28 6.32 -29.26
N PRO A 29 -0.75 7.58 -29.16
CA PRO A 29 -2.01 7.90 -28.48
C PRO A 29 -3.25 7.53 -29.32
N ASN A 30 -3.11 7.38 -30.63
CA ASN A 30 -4.22 7.14 -31.56
C ASN A 30 -4.15 5.69 -32.08
N VAL A 31 -4.68 4.76 -31.29
CA VAL A 31 -4.59 3.33 -31.55
C VAL A 31 -5.82 2.82 -32.31
N LYS A 32 -5.61 2.29 -33.52
CA LYS A 32 -6.67 1.71 -34.36
C LYS A 32 -6.45 0.22 -34.64
N PHE A 33 -5.20 -0.18 -34.81
CA PHE A 33 -4.85 -1.53 -35.26
C PHE A 33 -4.18 -2.37 -34.16
N LYS A 34 -4.35 -3.71 -34.19
CA LYS A 34 -3.75 -4.65 -33.22
C LYS A 34 -2.24 -4.43 -33.08
N ILE A 35 -1.54 -4.20 -34.20
CA ILE A 35 -0.09 -3.96 -34.20
C ILE A 35 0.31 -2.71 -33.40
N GLN A 36 -0.51 -1.65 -33.43
CA GLN A 36 -0.25 -0.43 -32.66
C GLN A 36 -0.48 -0.66 -31.17
N LYS A 37 -1.51 -1.43 -30.79
CA LYS A 37 -1.76 -1.86 -29.41
C LYS A 37 -0.55 -2.64 -28.88
N MET A 38 -0.11 -3.66 -29.64
CA MET A 38 1.05 -4.48 -29.28
C MET A 38 2.31 -3.64 -29.12
N ASN A 39 2.55 -2.68 -30.02
CA ASN A 39 3.72 -1.79 -29.92
C ASN A 39 3.69 -0.93 -28.65
N ASN A 40 2.56 -0.33 -28.28
CA ASN A 40 2.45 0.46 -27.04
C ASN A 40 2.72 -0.40 -25.79
N ILE A 41 2.17 -1.61 -25.74
CA ILE A 41 2.40 -2.53 -24.62
C ILE A 41 3.86 -2.98 -24.59
N TYR A 42 4.44 -3.31 -25.76
CA TYR A 42 5.86 -3.66 -25.87
C TYR A 42 6.76 -2.54 -25.35
N LEU A 43 6.51 -1.29 -25.75
CA LEU A 43 7.25 -0.12 -25.25
C LEU A 43 7.15 -0.03 -23.72
N THR A 44 5.97 -0.24 -23.14
CA THR A 44 5.77 -0.21 -21.69
C THR A 44 6.59 -1.31 -21.01
N LEU A 45 6.52 -2.55 -21.50
CA LEU A 45 7.25 -3.69 -20.94
C LEU A 45 8.77 -3.49 -21.06
N ASN A 46 9.24 -2.92 -22.18
CA ASN A 46 10.66 -2.65 -22.38
C ASN A 46 11.14 -1.53 -21.45
N PHE A 47 10.38 -0.46 -21.29
CA PHE A 47 10.69 0.60 -20.33
C PHE A 47 10.82 0.04 -18.91
N LEU A 48 9.90 -0.82 -18.46
CA LEU A 48 10.00 -1.43 -17.13
C LEU A 48 11.28 -2.26 -16.97
N LYS A 49 11.73 -2.96 -18.01
CA LYS A 49 13.01 -3.69 -18.00
C LYS A 49 14.21 -2.75 -17.94
N GLU A 50 14.17 -1.64 -18.67
CA GLU A 50 15.22 -0.61 -18.66
C GLU A 50 15.36 0.07 -17.28
N GLU A 51 14.27 0.18 -16.52
CA GLU A 51 14.29 0.62 -15.12
C GLU A 51 14.96 -0.39 -14.16
N GLY A 52 15.48 -1.51 -14.67
CA GLY A 52 16.09 -2.58 -13.87
C GLY A 52 15.08 -3.50 -13.20
N LEU A 53 13.79 -3.39 -13.57
CA LEU A 53 12.73 -4.21 -12.99
C LEU A 53 12.72 -5.59 -13.67
N LYS A 54 12.74 -6.66 -12.86
CA LYS A 54 12.56 -8.06 -13.29
C LYS A 54 11.13 -8.37 -13.77
N VAL A 55 10.72 -7.79 -14.90
CA VAL A 55 9.37 -7.96 -15.46
C VAL A 55 9.08 -9.45 -15.68
N PRO A 56 7.90 -9.97 -15.27
CA PRO A 56 7.53 -11.36 -15.51
C PRO A 56 7.55 -11.68 -17.01
N VAL A 57 7.84 -12.95 -17.34
CA VAL A 57 7.81 -13.41 -18.73
C VAL A 57 6.37 -13.32 -19.24
N MET A 58 6.11 -12.34 -20.09
CA MET A 58 4.80 -12.12 -20.73
C MET A 58 4.99 -11.47 -22.10
N SER A 59 4.05 -11.76 -23.00
CA SER A 59 3.99 -11.17 -24.33
C SER A 59 2.98 -10.01 -24.37
N ALA A 60 3.24 -9.02 -25.23
CA ALA A 60 2.30 -7.92 -25.45
C ALA A 60 0.94 -8.42 -25.99
N GLU A 61 0.95 -9.51 -26.75
CA GLU A 61 -0.26 -10.12 -27.30
C GLU A 61 -1.23 -10.61 -26.22
N GLU A 62 -0.74 -11.21 -25.13
CA GLU A 62 -1.60 -11.66 -24.03
C GLU A 62 -2.38 -10.51 -23.37
N ILE A 63 -1.77 -9.32 -23.32
CA ILE A 63 -2.43 -8.12 -22.78
C ILE A 63 -3.45 -7.57 -23.78
N VAL A 64 -3.11 -7.53 -25.08
CA VAL A 64 -4.04 -7.12 -26.16
C VAL A 64 -5.26 -8.04 -26.22
N GLU A 65 -5.05 -9.35 -26.03
CA GLU A 65 -6.10 -10.37 -25.99
C GLU A 65 -6.87 -10.41 -24.67
N ARG A 66 -6.55 -9.51 -23.74
CA ARG A 66 -7.21 -9.39 -22.43
C ARG A 66 -7.14 -10.66 -21.61
N LYS A 67 -6.01 -11.37 -21.65
CA LYS A 67 -5.79 -12.53 -20.77
C LYS A 67 -5.69 -12.05 -19.33
N GLU A 68 -6.71 -12.36 -18.55
CA GLU A 68 -6.91 -11.86 -17.19
C GLU A 68 -5.69 -12.13 -16.30
N LYS A 69 -5.16 -13.36 -16.34
CA LYS A 69 -3.96 -13.72 -15.56
C LYS A 69 -2.76 -12.84 -15.89
N SER A 70 -2.52 -12.56 -17.17
CA SER A 70 -1.39 -11.75 -17.62
C SER A 70 -1.58 -10.27 -17.23
N ILE A 71 -2.80 -9.74 -17.35
CA ILE A 71 -3.15 -8.38 -16.88
C ILE A 71 -2.96 -8.26 -15.36
N LEU A 72 -3.50 -9.18 -14.57
CA LEU A 72 -3.37 -9.18 -13.12
C LEU A 72 -1.90 -9.29 -12.70
N THR A 73 -1.14 -10.15 -13.37
CA THR A 73 0.31 -10.30 -13.11
C THR A 73 1.05 -8.99 -13.39
N LEU A 74 0.74 -8.31 -14.49
CA LEU A 74 1.35 -7.03 -14.84
C LEU A 74 0.96 -5.91 -13.87
N LEU A 75 -0.31 -5.80 -13.50
CA LEU A 75 -0.79 -4.80 -12.55
C LEU A 75 -0.18 -5.00 -11.16
N TRP A 76 -0.22 -6.23 -10.64
CA TRP A 76 0.44 -6.58 -9.39
C TRP A 76 1.92 -6.18 -9.44
N TYR A 77 2.60 -6.51 -10.53
CA TYR A 77 4.02 -6.22 -10.70
C TYR A 77 4.32 -4.71 -10.67
N ILE A 78 3.55 -3.91 -11.42
CA ILE A 78 3.70 -2.45 -11.42
C ILE A 78 3.43 -1.89 -10.02
N ILE A 79 2.31 -2.30 -9.39
CA ILE A 79 1.93 -1.82 -8.07
C ILE A 79 2.98 -2.22 -7.03
N SER A 80 3.45 -3.46 -7.02
CA SER A 80 4.43 -3.91 -6.04
C SER A 80 5.76 -3.16 -6.16
N ASN A 81 6.29 -2.99 -7.37
CA ASN A 81 7.57 -2.31 -7.55
C ASN A 81 7.53 -0.81 -7.22
N TYR A 82 6.42 -0.11 -7.54
CA TYR A 82 6.34 1.33 -7.29
C TYR A 82 5.72 1.68 -5.93
N HIS A 83 4.75 0.91 -5.45
CA HIS A 83 4.05 1.19 -4.20
C HIS A 83 4.71 0.51 -3.00
N LEU A 84 5.18 -0.74 -3.15
CA LEU A 84 5.80 -1.53 -2.06
C LEU A 84 7.35 -1.49 -2.11
N GLN A 85 7.94 -1.13 -3.25
CA GLN A 85 9.39 -1.02 -3.47
C GLN A 85 10.15 -2.32 -3.12
N SER A 86 11.29 -2.22 -2.42
CA SER A 86 12.23 -3.30 -2.15
C SER A 86 11.74 -4.35 -1.13
N GLU A 87 10.61 -4.11 -0.46
CA GLU A 87 10.06 -5.02 0.54
C GLU A 87 9.10 -6.06 -0.04
N ALA A 88 8.88 -6.01 -1.36
CA ALA A 88 8.12 -7.00 -2.10
C ALA A 88 8.91 -8.31 -2.31
N THR A 89 9.44 -8.92 -1.25
CA THR A 89 9.57 -10.39 -1.27
C THR A 89 8.14 -10.90 -1.37
N ALA A 90 7.85 -11.75 -2.36
CA ALA A 90 6.50 -11.99 -2.87
C ALA A 90 5.49 -12.59 -1.86
N ASP A 91 5.90 -12.77 -0.60
CA ASP A 91 5.17 -13.35 0.51
C ASP A 91 4.72 -12.33 1.57
N GLY A 92 5.18 -11.07 1.52
CA GLY A 92 4.80 -10.04 2.50
C GLY A 92 5.38 -10.24 3.90
N SER A 93 6.36 -11.14 4.06
CA SER A 93 6.99 -11.48 5.34
C SER A 93 7.61 -10.26 6.02
N VAL A 94 8.33 -9.42 5.26
CA VAL A 94 8.92 -8.18 5.78
C VAL A 94 7.86 -7.23 6.36
N PHE A 95 6.69 -7.15 5.73
CA PHE A 95 5.59 -6.31 6.23
C PHE A 95 4.95 -6.90 7.50
N VAL A 96 4.84 -8.23 7.57
CA VAL A 96 4.40 -8.94 8.78
C VAL A 96 5.39 -8.70 9.93
N ASP A 97 6.70 -8.81 9.69
CA ASP A 97 7.73 -8.52 10.69
C ASP A 97 7.64 -7.08 11.20
N TRP A 98 7.38 -6.13 10.30
CA TRP A 98 7.13 -4.74 10.68
C TRP A 98 5.89 -4.60 11.58
N LEU A 99 4.75 -5.20 11.22
CA LEU A 99 3.54 -5.19 12.06
C LEU A 99 3.82 -5.76 13.47
N ASN A 100 4.51 -6.90 13.54
CA ASN A 100 4.90 -7.54 14.78
C ASN A 100 5.83 -6.63 15.62
N SER A 101 6.78 -5.92 14.97
CA SER A 101 7.69 -4.98 15.66
C SER A 101 6.99 -3.79 16.30
N ILE A 102 5.79 -3.44 15.83
CA ILE A 102 4.96 -2.37 16.39
C ILE A 102 3.83 -2.90 17.30
N GLY A 103 3.89 -4.19 17.66
CA GLY A 103 2.99 -4.84 18.61
C GLY A 103 1.69 -5.39 18.01
N ILE A 104 1.58 -5.47 16.68
CA ILE A 104 0.41 -6.02 15.99
C ILE A 104 0.72 -7.46 15.58
N GLU A 105 0.30 -8.40 16.43
CA GLU A 105 0.62 -9.80 16.28
C GLU A 105 -0.17 -10.45 15.13
N VAL A 106 0.50 -10.64 13.99
CA VAL A 106 -0.04 -11.32 12.82
C VAL A 106 0.97 -12.26 12.20
N THR A 107 0.46 -13.28 11.52
CA THR A 107 1.22 -14.27 10.76
C THR A 107 0.91 -14.21 9.27
N ASN A 108 -0.25 -13.68 8.90
CA ASN A 108 -0.68 -13.58 7.51
C ASN A 108 -1.54 -12.33 7.27
N LEU A 109 -1.34 -11.68 6.11
CA LEU A 109 -2.04 -10.43 5.76
C LEU A 109 -3.47 -10.63 5.24
N GLY A 110 -3.89 -11.89 5.04
CA GLY A 110 -5.24 -12.24 4.58
C GLY A 110 -6.19 -12.49 5.75
N LYS A 111 -6.08 -13.68 6.33
CA LYS A 111 -6.98 -14.23 7.36
C LYS A 111 -6.91 -13.47 8.68
N ASP A 112 -5.75 -13.01 9.14
CA ASP A 112 -5.67 -12.37 10.47
C ASP A 112 -6.41 -11.02 10.49
N PHE A 113 -6.35 -10.29 9.37
CA PHE A 113 -7.08 -9.03 9.19
C PHE A 113 -8.58 -9.20 8.96
N SER A 114 -9.08 -10.42 8.69
CA SER A 114 -10.51 -10.67 8.46
C SER A 114 -11.39 -10.39 9.68
N SER A 115 -10.81 -10.37 10.88
CA SER A 115 -11.50 -10.00 12.11
C SER A 115 -11.71 -8.48 12.27
N GLY A 116 -10.96 -7.66 11.52
CA GLY A 116 -10.91 -6.20 11.67
C GLY A 116 -10.10 -5.70 12.88
N LEU A 117 -9.80 -6.56 13.87
CA LEU A 117 -9.09 -6.15 15.09
C LEU A 117 -7.66 -5.66 14.82
N PRO A 118 -6.82 -6.35 14.02
CA PRO A 118 -5.48 -5.85 13.70
C PRO A 118 -5.49 -4.50 12.98
N LEU A 119 -6.50 -4.25 12.14
CA LEU A 119 -6.65 -2.96 11.45
C LEU A 119 -6.99 -1.83 12.44
N VAL A 120 -7.92 -2.08 13.35
CA VAL A 120 -8.26 -1.13 14.42
C VAL A 120 -7.05 -0.85 15.31
N GLN A 121 -6.30 -1.89 15.67
CA GLN A 121 -5.08 -1.76 16.44
C GLN A 121 -4.04 -0.91 15.69
N LEU A 122 -3.81 -1.18 14.41
CA LEU A 122 -2.89 -0.41 13.56
C LEU A 122 -3.22 1.09 13.55
N ILE A 123 -4.50 1.42 13.39
CA ILE A 123 -4.98 2.81 13.42
C ILE A 123 -4.71 3.46 14.78
N ASN A 124 -4.99 2.75 15.87
CA ASN A 124 -4.74 3.24 17.21
C ASN A 124 -3.24 3.33 17.55
N THR A 125 -2.38 2.52 16.92
CA THR A 125 -0.92 2.64 17.02
C THR A 125 -0.41 3.89 16.30
N ILE A 126 -0.99 4.25 15.16
CA ILE A 126 -0.67 5.49 14.43
C ILE A 126 -1.09 6.71 15.25
N LYS A 127 -2.32 6.72 15.76
CA LYS A 127 -2.87 7.78 16.60
C LYS A 127 -3.74 7.17 17.70
N PRO A 128 -3.32 7.23 18.97
CA PRO A 128 -4.06 6.63 20.08
C PRO A 128 -5.50 7.15 20.19
N LYS A 129 -6.43 6.27 20.58
CA LYS A 129 -7.85 6.56 20.81
C LYS A 129 -8.61 7.06 19.57
N THR A 130 -8.17 6.71 18.37
CA THR A 130 -8.85 7.07 17.11
C THR A 130 -10.11 6.22 16.91
N ILE A 131 -10.06 4.94 17.29
CA ILE A 131 -11.21 4.02 17.24
C ILE A 131 -11.43 3.45 18.64
N THR A 132 -12.63 3.64 19.19
CA THR A 132 -13.03 3.15 20.52
C THR A 132 -14.33 2.33 20.48
N THR A 133 -14.68 1.78 19.32
CA THR A 133 -15.91 0.99 19.16
C THR A 133 -15.88 -0.32 19.97
N THR A 134 -17.05 -0.77 20.40
CA THR A 134 -17.28 -2.10 21.01
C THR A 134 -17.94 -3.07 20.03
N ASP A 135 -18.05 -2.70 18.75
CA ASP A 135 -18.60 -3.57 17.72
C ASP A 135 -17.80 -4.88 17.62
N THR A 136 -18.51 -5.99 17.48
CA THR A 136 -17.91 -7.31 17.31
C THR A 136 -18.05 -7.85 15.89
N ASP A 137 -18.82 -7.15 15.04
CA ASP A 137 -19.00 -7.53 13.64
C ASP A 137 -17.79 -7.09 12.80
N PRO A 138 -17.06 -8.03 12.17
CA PRO A 138 -15.83 -7.69 11.45
C PRO A 138 -16.05 -6.71 10.29
N THR A 139 -17.15 -6.85 9.55
CA THR A 139 -17.43 -6.00 8.39
C THR A 139 -17.69 -4.57 8.84
N LYS A 140 -18.47 -4.36 9.91
CA LYS A 140 -18.69 -3.03 10.51
C LYS A 140 -17.41 -2.43 11.06
N LEU A 141 -16.59 -3.22 11.77
CA LEU A 141 -15.30 -2.77 12.28
C LEU A 141 -14.40 -2.25 11.16
N ILE A 142 -14.27 -3.02 10.08
CA ILE A 142 -13.43 -2.65 8.94
C ILE A 142 -14.01 -1.43 8.21
N SER A 143 -15.32 -1.39 7.99
CA SER A 143 -15.99 -0.24 7.36
C SER A 143 -15.76 1.05 8.14
N GLN A 144 -15.90 1.00 9.47
CA GLN A 144 -15.62 2.14 10.35
C GLN A 144 -14.13 2.52 10.30
N ALA A 145 -13.23 1.54 10.36
CA ALA A 145 -11.80 1.75 10.29
C ALA A 145 -11.37 2.45 9.00
N ILE A 146 -11.89 2.01 7.85
CA ILE A 146 -11.63 2.64 6.54
C ILE A 146 -12.16 4.08 6.51
N ALA A 147 -13.40 4.31 6.94
CA ALA A 147 -14.02 5.63 6.95
C ALA A 147 -13.25 6.63 7.85
N ILE A 148 -12.86 6.20 9.05
CA ILE A 148 -12.10 7.02 10.00
C ILE A 148 -10.70 7.28 9.45
N SER A 149 -10.05 6.28 8.85
CA SER A 149 -8.71 6.44 8.27
C SER A 149 -8.67 7.45 7.13
N LYS A 150 -9.72 7.47 6.30
CA LYS A 150 -9.88 8.50 5.27
C LYS A 150 -9.98 9.89 5.87
N LYS A 151 -10.76 10.06 6.93
CA LYS A 151 -10.99 11.36 7.60
C LYS A 151 -9.75 11.84 8.36
N GLU A 152 -9.12 10.97 9.15
CA GLU A 152 -8.05 11.34 10.08
C GLU A 152 -6.66 11.35 9.43
N PHE A 153 -6.44 10.48 8.44
CA PHE A 153 -5.11 10.25 7.86
C PHE A 153 -5.03 10.52 6.36
N ASN A 154 -6.16 10.83 5.70
CA ASN A 154 -6.26 10.96 4.25
C ASN A 154 -5.85 9.67 3.50
N ILE A 155 -6.07 8.51 4.12
CA ILE A 155 -5.86 7.20 3.47
C ILE A 155 -7.03 6.95 2.50
N PRO A 156 -6.76 6.62 1.23
CA PRO A 156 -7.80 6.52 0.22
C PRO A 156 -8.65 5.26 0.43
N ASP A 157 -9.95 5.37 0.21
CA ASP A 157 -10.91 4.26 0.32
C ASP A 157 -10.94 3.45 -1.00
N ILE A 158 -10.00 2.51 -1.12
CA ILE A 158 -9.75 1.75 -2.36
C ILE A 158 -10.08 0.26 -2.25
N ILE A 159 -10.57 -0.20 -1.10
CA ILE A 159 -10.85 -1.60 -0.84
C ILE A 159 -12.21 -1.72 -0.16
N ASP A 160 -13.07 -2.59 -0.69
CA ASP A 160 -14.34 -2.91 -0.05
C ASP A 160 -14.08 -3.73 1.24
N PRO A 161 -14.69 -3.37 2.38
CA PRO A 161 -14.62 -4.15 3.62
C PRO A 161 -14.88 -5.66 3.44
N LEU A 162 -15.76 -6.04 2.50
CA LEU A 162 -16.08 -7.44 2.22
C LEU A 162 -14.89 -8.24 1.66
N TYR A 163 -13.90 -7.59 1.05
CA TYR A 163 -12.70 -8.29 0.57
C TYR A 163 -11.80 -8.76 1.71
N PHE A 164 -11.86 -8.12 2.88
CA PHE A 164 -11.16 -8.59 4.08
C PHE A 164 -11.88 -9.78 4.73
N THR A 165 -13.21 -9.77 4.76
CA THR A 165 -14.02 -10.75 5.50
C THR A 165 -14.44 -11.96 4.66
N ASN A 166 -14.03 -11.99 3.38
CA ASN A 166 -14.27 -13.12 2.48
C ASN A 166 -13.66 -14.43 3.03
N SER A 167 -14.19 -15.59 2.63
CA SER A 167 -13.70 -16.91 3.02
C SER A 167 -12.26 -17.19 2.56
N SER A 168 -11.81 -16.49 1.52
CA SER A 168 -10.44 -16.54 1.00
C SER A 168 -9.96 -15.12 0.68
N PRO A 169 -9.56 -14.33 1.70
CA PRO A 169 -9.11 -12.95 1.50
C PRO A 169 -7.86 -12.89 0.61
N ASP A 170 -7.83 -11.94 -0.33
CA ASP A 170 -6.66 -11.74 -1.18
C ASP A 170 -5.58 -10.97 -0.43
N PHE A 171 -4.50 -11.66 -0.06
CA PHE A 171 -3.41 -11.05 0.71
C PHE A 171 -2.76 -9.86 0.00
N ARG A 172 -2.73 -9.87 -1.35
CA ARG A 172 -2.11 -8.80 -2.15
C ARG A 172 -2.90 -7.51 -2.04
N SER A 173 -4.23 -7.59 -2.19
CA SER A 173 -5.13 -6.46 -2.03
C SER A 173 -5.04 -5.88 -0.61
N ASN A 174 -5.07 -6.75 0.41
CA ASN A 174 -4.89 -6.32 1.79
C ASN A 174 -3.54 -5.63 1.99
N TRP A 175 -2.44 -6.21 1.51
CA TRP A 175 -1.11 -5.62 1.66
C TRP A 175 -1.00 -4.26 0.99
N ILE A 176 -1.46 -4.12 -0.26
CA ILE A 176 -1.48 -2.83 -0.98
C ILE A 176 -2.21 -1.77 -0.16
N TYR A 177 -3.34 -2.13 0.46
CA TYR A 177 -4.07 -1.19 1.28
C TYR A 177 -3.37 -0.86 2.60
N LEU A 178 -2.85 -1.87 3.30
CA LEU A 178 -2.15 -1.72 4.56
C LEU A 178 -0.85 -0.90 4.43
N GLU A 179 -0.22 -0.91 3.26
CA GLU A 179 0.97 -0.10 2.99
C GLU A 179 0.73 1.41 3.18
N TYR A 180 -0.49 1.91 2.90
CA TYR A 180 -0.83 3.31 3.18
C TYR A 180 -0.71 3.66 4.66
N PHE A 181 -1.08 2.73 5.55
CA PHE A 181 -0.96 2.89 6.99
C PHE A 181 0.49 2.90 7.43
N ARG A 182 1.32 2.03 6.84
CA ARG A 182 2.76 2.03 7.13
C ARG A 182 3.43 3.35 6.74
N LYS A 183 3.14 3.86 5.54
CA LYS A 183 3.63 5.18 5.12
C LYS A 183 3.20 6.27 6.10
N LYS A 184 1.93 6.27 6.50
CA LYS A 184 1.41 7.23 7.48
C LYS A 184 2.09 7.12 8.85
N TYR A 185 2.30 5.89 9.33
CA TYR A 185 3.00 5.62 10.58
C TYR A 185 4.42 6.21 10.57
N MET A 186 5.16 6.00 9.48
CA MET A 186 6.52 6.54 9.34
C MET A 186 6.52 8.07 9.28
N GLU A 187 5.60 8.69 8.53
CA GLU A 187 5.45 10.16 8.49
C GLU A 187 5.24 10.75 9.89
N MET A 188 4.36 10.15 10.69
CA MET A 188 4.08 10.65 12.04
C MET A 188 5.26 10.46 12.99
N LYS A 189 5.99 9.34 12.88
CA LYS A 189 7.19 9.11 13.69
C LYS A 189 8.30 10.10 13.39
N ILE A 190 8.53 10.41 12.12
CA ILE A 190 9.52 11.41 11.70
C ILE A 190 9.14 12.79 12.28
N SER A 191 7.87 13.19 12.15
CA SER A 191 7.39 14.46 12.72
C SER A 191 7.55 14.56 14.25
N LEU A 192 7.49 13.44 14.97
CA LEU A 192 7.69 13.41 16.43
C LEU A 192 9.18 13.49 16.82
N SER A 193 10.07 12.90 16.02
CA SER A 193 11.53 13.00 16.26
C SER A 193 12.09 14.38 15.98
N ASP A 194 11.40 15.18 15.17
CA ASP A 194 11.80 16.56 14.82
C ASP A 194 11.35 17.60 15.86
N LEU A 195 10.63 17.20 16.92
CA LEU A 195 10.26 18.10 18.01
C LEU A 195 11.47 18.43 18.88
N PRO A 196 11.70 19.72 19.23
CA PRO A 196 12.78 20.09 20.13
C PRO A 196 12.59 19.40 21.47
N LYS A 197 13.60 18.63 21.90
CA LYS A 197 13.63 18.00 23.22
C LYS A 197 13.61 19.12 24.27
N THR A 198 12.46 19.35 24.89
CA THR A 198 12.40 20.18 26.09
C THR A 198 13.10 19.42 27.22
N ASP A 199 14.25 19.96 27.66
CA ASP A 199 15.00 19.49 28.81
C ASP A 199 14.17 19.65 30.09
N SER A 200 13.37 18.64 30.41
CA SER A 200 12.75 18.49 31.72
C SER A 200 13.56 17.50 32.54
N GLY A 201 14.67 17.98 33.13
CA GLY A 201 15.53 17.12 33.92
C GLY A 201 16.65 17.84 34.67
N GLN A 202 16.31 18.67 35.65
CA GLN A 202 17.06 18.85 36.91
C GLN A 202 16.48 20.01 37.73
N ILE A 203 15.64 19.73 38.73
CA ILE A 203 15.72 20.34 40.08
C ILE A 203 15.16 19.34 41.10
N LEU A 204 16.04 18.52 41.68
CA LEU A 204 15.83 17.91 42.98
C LEU A 204 17.22 17.74 43.62
N ALA A 205 17.55 18.68 44.52
CA ALA A 205 18.40 18.51 45.70
C ALA A 205 19.13 19.84 46.03
N LYS A 206 18.60 20.55 47.04
CA LYS A 206 19.39 21.07 48.17
C LYS A 206 18.45 21.68 49.20
N ALA A 207 18.07 20.88 50.19
CA ALA A 207 17.88 21.42 51.52
C ALA A 207 19.25 21.79 52.10
N PRO A 208 19.34 22.85 52.91
CA PRO A 208 20.17 22.77 54.10
C PRO A 208 19.36 23.11 55.35
N SER A 209 19.38 22.12 56.25
CA SER A 209 19.51 22.22 57.70
C SER A 209 19.25 23.56 58.40
N SER A 210 18.33 23.51 59.36
CA SER A 210 18.29 24.37 60.55
C SER A 210 19.65 24.40 61.29
N SER A 211 20.07 25.58 61.79
CA SER A 211 20.76 25.73 63.09
C SER A 211 20.94 27.21 63.46
N ARG A 212 20.44 27.52 64.68
CA ARG A 212 20.57 28.71 65.54
C ARG A 212 19.69 29.91 65.24
#